data_AF-A0A954JVZ3-F1
#
_entry.id   AF-A0A954JVZ3-F1
#
_cell.length_a   1.000
_cell.length_b   1.000
_cell.length_c   1.000
_cell.angle_alpha   90.00
_cell.angle_beta   90.00
_cell.angle_gamma   90.00
#
_symmetry.space_group_name_H-M   'P 1'
#
loop_
_entity.id
_entity.type
_entity.pdbx_description
1 polymer ?
#
loop_
_entity_poly.entity_id
_entity_poly.type
_entity_poly.pdbx_seq_one_letter_code
_entity_poly.pdbx_strand_id
1 'polypeptide(L)'
;MQIDVELLTSLSDEELEALANSTLAAASQDRLDELLERNANHELDDVGQAELECLLARVDQLTIVKTRARYTLRQHTEAASE
;
A
#
# COMPACT_ATOMS: atom_id res chain seq x y z
N MET A 1 -20.14 -2.60 -12.56
CA MET A 1 -19.14 -1.55 -12.84
C MET A 1 -17.80 -2.23 -12.93
N GLN A 2 -17.22 -2.28 -14.11
CA GLN A 2 -15.87 -2.81 -14.31
C GLN A 2 -14.93 -1.78 -13.69
N ILE A 3 -14.35 -2.10 -12.53
CA ILE A 3 -13.20 -1.36 -12.04
C ILE A 3 -12.11 -1.74 -13.02
N ASP A 4 -11.88 -0.90 -14.02
CA ASP A 4 -10.70 -1.03 -14.88
C ASP A 4 -9.50 -0.80 -13.98
N VAL A 5 -9.03 -1.91 -13.39
CA VAL A 5 -7.79 -1.94 -12.64
C VAL A 5 -6.72 -1.59 -13.64
N GLU A 6 -6.19 -0.37 -13.55
CA GLU A 6 -5.01 0.03 -14.33
C GLU A 6 -3.90 -0.98 -14.06
N LEU A 7 -3.70 -1.87 -15.02
CA LEU A 7 -2.66 -2.90 -14.98
C LEU A 7 -1.30 -2.22 -15.08
N LEU A 8 -0.34 -2.71 -14.31
CA LEU A 8 1.03 -2.21 -14.30
C LEU A 8 1.85 -2.93 -15.40
N THR A 9 1.37 -2.90 -16.65
CA THR A 9 1.91 -3.69 -17.77
C THR A 9 3.32 -3.30 -18.22
N SER A 10 3.84 -2.16 -17.76
CA SER A 10 5.21 -1.73 -18.04
C SER A 10 6.26 -2.33 -17.11
N LEU A 11 5.85 -3.12 -16.10
CA LEU A 11 6.74 -3.73 -15.11
C LEU A 11 6.96 -5.21 -15.40
N SER A 12 8.16 -5.69 -15.10
CA SER A 12 8.49 -7.12 -15.07
C SER A 12 7.84 -7.83 -13.89
N ASP A 13 7.76 -9.16 -13.96
CA ASP A 13 7.23 -9.97 -12.86
C ASP A 13 8.01 -9.77 -11.56
N GLU A 14 9.35 -9.65 -11.63
CA GLU A 14 10.20 -9.36 -10.47
C GLU A 14 9.87 -8.00 -9.81
N GLU A 15 9.64 -6.96 -10.62
CA GLU A 15 9.26 -5.64 -10.13
C GLU A 15 7.85 -5.65 -9.53
N LEU A 16 6.91 -6.38 -10.15
CA LEU A 16 5.56 -6.55 -9.63
C LEU A 16 5.58 -7.32 -8.30
N GLU A 17 6.40 -8.36 -8.16
CA GLU A 17 6.58 -9.08 -6.90
C GLU A 17 7.16 -8.19 -5.80
N ALA A 18 8.16 -7.38 -6.13
CA ALA A 18 8.72 -6.40 -5.20
C ALA A 18 7.66 -5.40 -4.73
N LEU A 19 6.82 -4.88 -5.64
CA LEU A 19 5.71 -4.00 -5.29
C LEU A 19 4.64 -4.70 -4.46
N ALA A 20 4.25 -5.93 -4.82
CA ALA A 20 3.25 -6.73 -4.13
C ALA A 20 3.61 -7.08 -2.68
N ASN A 21 4.91 -7.12 -2.39
CA ASN A 21 5.47 -7.42 -1.07
C ASN A 21 5.99 -6.17 -0.34
N SER A 22 5.92 -5.00 -0.97
CA SER A 22 6.34 -3.75 -0.35
C SER A 22 5.59 -3.46 0.96
N THR A 23 6.28 -2.82 1.88
CA THR A 23 5.77 -2.37 3.16
C THR A 23 6.14 -0.92 3.39
N LEU A 24 5.47 -0.29 4.35
CA LEU A 24 5.95 0.98 4.86
C LEU A 24 7.36 0.79 5.45
N ALA A 25 8.20 1.80 5.34
CA ALA A 25 9.54 1.76 5.94
C ALA A 25 9.40 1.60 7.47
N ALA A 26 10.31 0.86 8.11
CA ALA A 26 10.23 0.55 9.54
C ALA A 26 9.99 1.79 10.40
N ALA A 27 10.78 2.85 10.22
CA ALA A 27 10.62 4.09 10.96
C ALA A 27 9.24 4.76 10.78
N SER A 28 8.62 4.63 9.60
CA SER A 28 7.29 5.16 9.34
C SER A 28 6.19 4.26 9.89
N GLN A 29 6.41 2.94 9.97
CA GLN A 29 5.50 2.01 10.64
C GLN A 29 5.54 2.21 12.16
N ASP A 30 6.73 2.30 12.75
CA ASP A 30 6.91 2.58 14.19
C ASP A 30 6.21 3.90 14.57
N ARG A 31 6.34 4.92 13.72
CA ARG A 31 5.68 6.22 13.92
C ARG A 31 4.15 6.12 13.80
N LEU A 32 3.66 5.35 12.83
CA LEU A 32 2.22 5.11 12.68
C LEU A 32 1.66 4.40 13.92
N ASP A 33 2.36 3.39 14.43
CA ASP A 33 1.96 2.63 15.60
C ASP A 33 1.89 3.53 16.86
N GLU A 34 2.90 4.39 17.07
CA GLU A 34 2.90 5.39 18.16
C GLU A 34 1.71 6.36 18.05
N LEU A 35 1.45 6.90 16.86
CA LEU A 35 0.36 7.85 16.65
C LEU A 35 -1.02 7.18 16.84
N LEU A 36 -1.17 5.92 16.44
CA LEU A 36 -2.40 5.15 16.68
C LEU A 36 -2.63 4.92 18.18
N GLU A 37 -1.59 4.57 18.94
CA GLU A 37 -1.69 4.42 20.39
C GLU A 37 -2.09 5.73 21.06
N ARG A 38 -1.45 6.84 20.68
CA ARG A 38 -1.79 8.18 21.18
C ARG A 38 -3.19 8.63 20.76
N ASN A 39 -3.63 8.32 19.54
CA ASN A 39 -4.99 8.61 19.07
C ASN A 39 -6.03 7.88 19.91
N ALA A 40 -5.79 6.60 20.23
CA ALA A 40 -6.68 5.79 21.07
C ALA A 40 -6.82 6.35 22.49
N ASN A 41 -5.77 7.00 23.00
CA ASN A 41 -5.79 7.68 24.29
C ASN A 41 -6.29 9.14 24.23
N HIS A 42 -6.70 9.64 23.05
CA HIS A 42 -7.06 11.04 22.81
C HIS A 42 -5.93 12.04 23.12
N GLU A 43 -4.67 11.64 22.92
CA GLU A 43 -3.46 12.42 23.23
C GLU A 43 -2.78 13.01 21.97
N LEU A 44 -3.49 13.02 20.84
CA LEU A 44 -3.03 13.69 19.64
C LEU A 44 -3.51 15.15 19.61
N ASP A 45 -2.55 16.03 19.36
CA ASP A 45 -2.81 17.39 18.92
C ASP A 45 -3.11 17.43 17.42
N ASP A 46 -3.50 18.60 16.91
CA ASP A 46 -3.86 18.78 15.50
C ASP A 46 -2.70 18.39 14.55
N VAL A 47 -1.45 18.60 14.98
CA VAL A 47 -0.26 18.23 14.21
C VAL A 47 -0.11 16.71 14.13
N GLY A 48 -0.21 16.02 15.27
CA GLY A 48 -0.16 14.56 15.32
C GLY A 48 -1.32 13.90 14.58
N GLN A 49 -2.51 14.52 14.60
CA GLN A 49 -3.67 14.06 13.83
C GLN A 49 -3.42 14.16 12.32
N ALA A 50 -2.89 15.29 11.84
CA ALA A 50 -2.54 15.46 10.43
C ALA A 50 -1.42 14.50 9.98
N GLU A 51 -0.45 14.22 10.85
CA GLU A 51 0.60 13.22 10.59
C GLU A 51 0.03 11.81 10.47
N LEU A 52 -0.87 11.43 11.39
CA LEU A 52 -1.56 10.15 11.37
C LEU A 52 -2.36 9.96 10.07
N GLU A 53 -3.15 10.96 9.67
CA GLU A 53 -3.91 10.94 8.41
C GLU A 53 -2.98 10.76 7.19
N CYS A 54 -1.84 11.44 7.17
CA CYS A 54 -0.86 11.31 6.09
C CYS A 54 -0.25 9.90 6.02
N LEU A 55 0.06 9.28 7.16
CA LEU A 55 0.60 7.92 7.21
C LEU A 55 -0.45 6.88 6.80
N LEU A 56 -1.71 7.04 7.24
CA LEU A 56 -2.82 6.18 6.83
C LEU A 56 -3.06 6.27 5.31
N ALA A 57 -3.07 7.47 4.74
CA ALA A 57 -3.20 7.66 3.30
C ALA A 57 -2.07 6.95 2.51
N ARG A 58 -0.85 6.91 3.07
CA ARG A 58 0.27 6.18 2.48
C ARG A 58 0.09 4.67 2.54
N VAL A 59 -0.45 4.15 3.64
CA VAL A 59 -0.82 2.72 3.77
C VAL A 59 -1.89 2.34 2.76
N ASP A 60 -2.90 3.19 2.55
CA ASP A 60 -3.94 2.98 1.55
C ASP A 60 -3.36 2.93 0.13
N GLN A 61 -2.46 3.88 -0.20
CA GLN A 61 -1.76 3.89 -1.49
C GLN A 61 -0.93 2.62 -1.69
N LEU A 62 -0.19 2.17 -0.67
CA LEU A 62 0.56 0.91 -0.72
C LEU A 62 -0.38 -0.27 -0.97
N THR A 63 -1.53 -0.31 -0.30
CA THR A 63 -2.53 -1.38 -0.49
C THR A 63 -3.06 -1.41 -1.91
N ILE A 64 -3.35 -0.26 -2.51
CA ILE A 64 -3.79 -0.15 -3.91
C ILE A 64 -2.70 -0.67 -4.85
N VAL A 65 -1.45 -0.20 -4.70
CA VAL A 65 -0.34 -0.61 -5.57
C VAL A 65 -0.06 -2.11 -5.44
N LYS A 66 -0.04 -2.65 -4.21
CA LYS A 66 0.13 -4.10 -3.96
C LYS A 66 -0.96 -4.92 -4.63
N THR A 67 -2.20 -4.46 -4.54
CA THR A 67 -3.35 -5.14 -5.16
C THR A 67 -3.22 -5.13 -6.67
N ARG A 68 -2.89 -3.99 -7.27
CA ARG A 68 -2.64 -3.86 -8.72
C ARG A 68 -1.51 -4.78 -9.17
N ALA A 69 -0.38 -4.78 -8.46
CA ALA A 69 0.76 -5.61 -8.80
C ALA A 69 0.44 -7.11 -8.76
N ARG A 70 -0.25 -7.58 -7.71
CA ARG A 70 -0.71 -8.98 -7.60
C ARG A 70 -1.68 -9.35 -8.71
N TYR A 71 -2.58 -8.43 -9.06
CA TYR A 71 -3.54 -8.67 -10.13
C TYR A 71 -2.86 -8.74 -11.51
N THR A 72 -1.90 -7.86 -11.79
CA THR A 72 -1.10 -7.91 -13.03
C THR A 72 -0.26 -9.19 -13.12
N LEU A 73 0.40 -9.63 -12.03
CA LEU A 73 1.12 -10.91 -11.99
C LEU A 73 0.23 -12.10 -12.32
N ARG A 74 -0.97 -12.13 -11.76
CA ARG A 74 -1.94 -13.19 -12.03
C ARG A 74 -2.31 -13.23 -13.52
N GLN A 75 -2.54 -12.07 -14.13
CA GLN A 75 -2.85 -11.96 -15.56
C GLN A 75 -1.68 -12.43 -16.44
N HIS A 76 -0.42 -12.10 -16.10
CA HIS A 76 0.76 -12.61 -16.82
C HIS A 76 0.87 -14.14 -16.74
N THR A 77 0.61 -14.71 -15.56
CA THR A 77 0.65 -16.16 -15.34
C THR A 77 -0.45 -16.89 -16.12
N GLU A 78 -1.67 -16.34 -16.13
CA GLU A 78 -2.80 -16.87 -16.89
C GLU A 78 -2.52 -16.79 -18.41
N ALA A 79 -1.96 -15.68 -18.91
CA ALA A 79 -1.58 -15.53 -20.32
C ALA A 79 -0.42 -16.43 -20.77
N ALA A 80 0.52 -16.77 -19.88
CA ALA A 80 1.62 -17.70 -20.18
C ALA A 80 1.19 -19.18 -20.22
N SER A 81 -0.03 -19.47 -19.76
CA SER A 81 -0.59 -20.83 -19.69
C SER A 81 -1.51 -21.18 -20.88
N GLU A 82 -1.74 -20.22 -21.79
CA GLU A 82 -2.49 -20.37 -23.05
C GLU A 82 -1.57 -20.50 -24.27
#